data_AF-A0A2V6GW15-F1
#
_entry.id   AF-A0A2V6GW15-F1
#
_cell.length_a   1.000
_cell.length_b   1.000
_cell.length_c   1.000
_cell.angle_alpha   90.00
_cell.angle_beta   90.00
_cell.angle_gamma   90.00
#
_symmetry.space_group_name_H-M   'P 1'
#
loop_
_entity.id
_entity.type
_entity.pdbx_description
1 polymer ?
#
loop_
_entity_poly.entity_id
_entity_poly.type
_entity_poly.pdbx_seq_one_letter_code
_entity_poly.pdbx_strand_id
1 'polypeptide(L)' 'MRGEITFVAMRNIRAGEELTHDWATTDDDDYSVECQCGAPNCRKILTGKDWQWRALQKRYAGYFSAYLARKIAMLDMGH' A
#
# COMPACT_ATOMS: atom_id res chain seq x y z
N MET A 1 13.47 -20.40 -2.66
CA MET A 1 12.09 -20.03 -2.98
C MET A 1 11.72 -18.83 -2.12
N ARG A 2 11.66 -17.60 -2.67
CA ARG A 2 11.20 -16.40 -1.96
C ARG A 2 10.08 -15.81 -2.80
N GLY A 3 8.86 -16.02 -2.37
CA GLY A 3 7.66 -15.66 -3.12
C GLY A 3 6.45 -16.03 -2.29
N GLU A 4 6.33 -15.40 -1.12
CA GLU A 4 5.14 -15.48 -0.30
C GLU A 4 4.43 -14.12 -0.40
N ILE A 5 3.15 -14.16 -0.74
CA ILE A 5 2.27 -13.00 -0.69
C ILE A 5 1.31 -13.24 0.47
N THR A 6 1.50 -12.47 1.54
CA THR A 6 0.66 -12.53 2.73
C THR A 6 -0.17 -11.25 2.80
N PHE A 7 -1.50 -11.40 2.82
CA PHE A 7 -2.39 -10.30 3.16
C PHE A 7 -2.81 -10.41 4.62
N VAL A 8 -2.81 -9.27 5.32
CA VAL A 8 -3.24 -9.16 6.71
C VAL A 8 -4.41 -8.20 6.80
N ALA A 9 -5.42 -8.55 7.61
CA ALA A 9 -6.56 -7.67 7.84
C ALA A 9 -6.14 -6.49 8.75
N MET A 10 -6.28 -5.26 8.26
CA MET A 10 -6.02 -4.04 9.05
C MET A 10 -7.18 -3.67 10.00
N ARG A 11 -8.31 -4.34 9.87
CA ARG A 11 -9.53 -4.16 10.67
C ARG A 11 -10.35 -5.43 10.64
N ASN A 12 -11.37 -5.50 11.50
CA ASN A 12 -12.40 -6.54 11.39
C ASN A 12 -13.16 -6.40 10.06
N ILE A 13 -13.44 -7.55 9.43
CA ILE A 13 -14.13 -7.67 8.15
C ILE A 13 -15.41 -8.48 8.37
N ARG A 14 -16.54 -7.99 7.86
CA ARG A 14 -17.83 -8.67 8.02
C ARG A 14 -17.99 -9.79 6.99
N ALA A 15 -18.82 -10.79 7.31
CA ALA A 15 -19.16 -11.83 6.35
C ALA A 15 -19.86 -11.21 5.12
N GLY A 16 -19.40 -11.59 3.92
CA GLY A 16 -19.92 -11.07 2.65
C GLY A 16 -19.36 -9.70 2.23
N GLU A 17 -18.46 -9.10 3.01
CA GLU A 17 -17.77 -7.87 2.64
C GLU A 17 -16.65 -8.14 1.63
N GLU A 18 -16.49 -7.25 0.64
CA GLU A 18 -15.38 -7.33 -0.32
C GLU A 18 -14.03 -7.10 0.38
N LEU A 19 -13.07 -7.99 0.11
CA LEU A 19 -11.70 -7.82 0.55
C LEU A 19 -10.99 -6.82 -0.37
N THR A 20 -10.56 -5.71 0.21
CA THR A 20 -9.81 -4.68 -0.51
C THR A 20 -8.43 -4.52 0.12
N HIS A 21 -7.45 -4.18 -0.72
CA HIS A 21 -6.12 -3.81 -0.26
C HIS A 21 -5.65 -2.55 -1.01
N ASP A 22 -4.82 -1.76 -0.34
CA ASP A 22 -4.26 -0.53 -0.91
C ASP A 22 -2.95 -0.82 -1.66
N TRP A 23 -2.92 -0.54 -2.98
CA TRP A 23 -1.78 -0.84 -3.86
C TRP A 23 -0.49 -0.13 -3.44
N ALA A 24 -0.58 0.97 -2.68
CA ALA A 24 0.59 1.63 -2.10
C ALA A 24 1.37 0.71 -1.14
N THR A 25 0.78 -0.39 -0.67
CA THR A 25 1.45 -1.34 0.24
C THR A 25 2.21 -2.46 -0.49
N THR A 26 2.06 -2.59 -1.81
CA THR A 26 2.63 -3.70 -2.59
C THR A 26 3.38 -3.28 -3.84
N ASP A 27 2.96 -2.19 -4.48
CA ASP A 27 3.38 -1.88 -5.85
C ASP A 27 4.51 -0.85 -5.89
N ASP A 28 5.43 -1.05 -6.85
CA ASP A 28 6.47 -0.09 -7.21
C ASP A 28 6.70 -0.08 -8.73
N ASP A 29 5.75 0.47 -9.46
CA ASP A 29 5.73 0.47 -10.93
C ASP A 29 5.40 1.87 -11.47
N ASP A 30 5.42 2.04 -12.79
CA ASP A 30 5.25 3.32 -13.48
C ASP A 30 3.86 3.44 -14.14
N TYR A 31 2.81 3.12 -13.38
CA TYR A 31 1.41 3.31 -13.81
C TYR A 31 0.74 4.50 -13.11
N SER A 32 -0.35 4.97 -13.73
CA SER A 32 -1.32 5.90 -13.16
C SER A 32 -2.72 5.50 -13.62
N VAL A 33 -3.63 5.27 -12.67
CA VAL A 33 -5.00 4.79 -12.95
C VAL A 33 -6.04 5.46 -12.07
N GLU A 34 -7.25 5.63 -12.59
CA GLU A 34 -8.37 6.16 -11.81
C GLU A 34 -8.89 5.11 -10.81
N CYS A 35 -9.07 5.51 -9.56
CA CYS A 35 -9.52 4.67 -8.47
C CYS A 35 -11.04 4.70 -8.31
N GLN A 36 -11.65 3.52 -8.34
CA GLN A 36 -13.11 3.35 -8.19
C GLN A 36 -13.51 2.76 -6.83
N CYS A 37 -12.65 2.86 -5.79
CA CYS A 37 -12.89 2.18 -4.50
C CYS A 37 -14.05 2.75 -3.66
N GLY A 38 -14.60 3.92 -4.01
CA GLY A 38 -15.70 4.55 -3.28
C GLY A 38 -15.38 5.06 -1.86
N ALA A 39 -14.16 4.88 -1.35
CA ALA A 39 -13.80 5.29 0.00
C ALA A 39 -13.87 6.82 0.20
N PRO A 40 -14.27 7.31 1.38
CA PRO A 40 -14.40 8.76 1.65
C PRO A 40 -13.07 9.51 1.54
N ASN A 41 -11.95 8.83 1.74
CA ASN A 41 -10.59 9.35 1.61
C ASN A 41 -9.85 8.77 0.40
N CYS A 42 -10.58 8.43 -0.66
CA CYS A 42 -10.01 7.96 -1.92
C CYS A 42 -9.07 9.02 -2.53
N ARG A 43 -7.88 8.59 -2.97
CA ARG A 43 -6.88 9.43 -3.67
C ARG A 43 -7.28 9.82 -5.09
N LYS A 44 -8.35 9.22 -5.62
CA LYS A 44 -8.89 9.38 -6.98
C LYS A 44 -7.98 8.84 -8.08
N ILE A 45 -6.67 9.09 -8.00
CA ILE A 45 -5.67 8.50 -8.88
C ILE A 45 -4.72 7.66 -8.03
N LEU A 46 -4.51 6.40 -8.42
CA LEU A 46 -3.47 5.54 -7.87
C LEU A 46 -2.26 5.61 -8.77
N THR A 47 -1.08 5.72 -8.17
CA THR A 47 0.19 5.54 -8.89
C THR A 47 0.97 4.37 -8.31
N GLY A 48 1.80 3.74 -9.14
CA GLY A 48 2.73 2.71 -8.65
C GLY A 48 3.80 3.26 -7.71
N LYS A 49 3.88 4.59 -7.50
CA LYS A 49 4.85 5.24 -6.60
C LYS A 49 4.21 5.82 -5.33
N ASP A 50 2.94 5.55 -5.07
CA ASP A 50 2.23 6.12 -3.91
C ASP A 50 2.88 5.76 -2.57
N TRP A 51 3.59 4.63 -2.49
CA TRP A 51 4.35 4.21 -1.31
C TRP A 51 5.41 5.22 -0.84
N GLN A 52 5.83 6.15 -1.71
CA GLN A 52 6.78 7.21 -1.39
C GLN A 52 6.14 8.36 -0.60
N TRP A 53 4.81 8.45 -0.55
CA TRP A 53 4.13 9.54 0.15
C TRP A 53 4.27 9.35 1.66
N ARG A 54 4.92 10.30 2.34
CA ARG A 54 5.13 10.26 3.81
C ARG A 54 3.84 10.03 4.61
N ALA A 55 2.72 10.59 4.15
CA ALA A 55 1.41 10.37 4.77
C ALA A 55 0.96 8.90 4.71
N LEU A 56 1.21 8.20 3.59
CA LEU A 56 0.88 6.78 3.44
C LEU A 56 1.88 5.89 4.17
N GLN A 57 3.16 6.25 4.17
CA GLN A 57 4.18 5.57 4.99
C GLN A 57 3.80 5.56 6.48
N LYS A 58 3.38 6.72 7.01
CA LYS A 58 2.90 6.83 8.39
C LYS A 58 1.61 6.04 8.62
N ARG A 59 0.66 6.11 7.68
CA ARG A 59 -0.65 5.42 7.79
C ARG A 59 -0.53 3.90 7.78
N TYR A 60 0.38 3.36 6.97
CA TYR A 60 0.53 1.94 6.71
C TYR A 60 1.81 1.35 7.32
N ALA A 61 2.40 2.03 8.30
CA ALA A 61 3.58 1.54 9.00
C ALA A 61 3.35 0.10 9.53
N GLY A 62 4.24 -0.82 9.16
CA GLY A 62 4.13 -2.25 9.50
C GLY A 62 3.30 -3.10 8.53
N TYR A 63 2.64 -2.52 7.54
CA TYR A 63 1.79 -3.23 6.57
C TYR A 63 2.34 -3.27 5.13
N PHE A 64 3.44 -2.58 4.86
CA PHE A 64 4.10 -2.66 3.56
C PHE A 64 4.68 -4.06 3.32
N SER A 65 4.66 -4.48 2.05
CA SER A 65 5.39 -5.67 1.62
C SER A 65 6.85 -5.57 2.06
N ALA A 66 7.48 -6.72 2.36
CA ALA A 66 8.87 -6.74 2.82
C ALA A 66 9.84 -6.05 1.83
N TYR A 67 9.49 -6.03 0.55
CA TYR A 67 10.20 -5.30 -0.48
C TYR A 67 10.08 -3.78 -0.31
N LEU A 68 8.86 -3.23 -0.22
CA LEU A 68 8.66 -1.78 -0.04
C LEU A 68 9.16 -1.29 1.31
N ALA A 69 9.01 -2.08 2.38
CA ALA A 69 9.53 -1.72 3.70
C ALA A 69 11.05 -1.47 3.68
N ARG A 70 11.80 -2.28 2.91
CA ARG A 70 13.24 -2.05 2.71
C ARG A 70 13.52 -0.77 1.94
N LYS A 71 12.73 -0.48 0.90
CA LYS A 71 12.88 0.76 0.12
C LYS A 71 12.61 2.00 0.94
N ILE A 72 11.56 1.99 1.76
CA ILE A 72 11.23 3.09 2.67
C ILE A 72 12.38 3.32 3.66
N ALA A 73 12.91 2.25 4.28
CA ALA A 73 14.06 2.37 5.17
C ALA A 73 15.31 2.96 4.48
N MET A 74 15.55 2.62 3.22
CA MET A 74 16.65 3.21 2.43
C MET A 74 16.45 4.69 2.12
N LEU A 75 15.21 5.14 1.90
CA LEU A 75 14.90 6.56 1.71
C LEU A 75 15.17 7.38 2.98
N ASP A 76 14.88 6.82 4.16
CA ASP A 76 15.09 7.50 5.43
C ASP A 76 16.57 7.56 5.85
N MET A 77 17.44 6.66 5.34
CA MET A 77 18.89 6.68 5.60
C MET A 77 19.68 7.65 4.70
N GLY A 78 19.04 8.26 3.70
CA GLY A 78 19.66 9.20 2.75
C GLY A 78 19.54 10.68 3.15
N HIS A 79 19.22 10.98 4.41
CA HIS A 79 19.19 12.32 5.02
C HIS A 79 20.16 12.37 6.20
#